data_AF-A0A924H177-F1
#
_entry.id   AF-A0A924H177-F1
#
_cell.length_a   1.000
_cell.length_b   1.000
_cell.length_c   1.000
_cell.angle_alpha   90.00
_cell.angle_beta   90.00
_cell.angle_gamma   90.00
#
_symmetry.space_group_name_H-M   'P 1'
#
loop_
_entity.id
_entity.type
_entity.pdbx_description
1 polymer ?
#
loop_
_entity_poly.entity_id
_entity_poly.type
_entity_poly.pdbx_seq_one_letter_code
_entity_poly.pdbx_strand_id
1 'polypeptide(L)'
;DVTQLEHALQSAMLAQDHGADDALVTAALLHDLGHLLHDLGETPSMHSIDDVHQYRALPFLRGLFGASVIDPIRLHVDAKRYLCALRPGYFAALSEDSKRSLALQGGIFNDAQAEAFIGQPGALQAVQLRVWDDIAKVQGLKTPPLAHFMLRAARCALKPSTTTPHA
;
A
#
# COMPACT_ATOMS: atom_id res chain seq x y z
N ASP A 1 16.38 5.96 8.92
CA ASP A 1 15.10 5.63 8.25
C ASP A 1 14.53 6.85 7.57
N VAL A 2 13.61 6.63 6.63
CA VAL A 2 12.84 7.71 5.99
C VAL A 2 11.58 7.98 6.80
N THR A 3 11.07 9.20 6.75
CA THR A 3 9.75 9.54 7.32
C THR A 3 8.62 8.86 6.55
N GLN A 4 7.44 8.74 7.16
CA GLN A 4 6.24 8.20 6.51
C GLN A 4 5.87 8.97 5.23
N LEU A 5 6.03 10.31 5.24
CA LEU A 5 5.79 11.12 4.05
C LEU A 5 6.83 10.85 2.95
N GLU A 6 8.12 10.76 3.30
CA GLU A 6 9.17 10.42 2.32
C GLU A 6 8.92 9.04 1.71
N HIS A 7 8.56 8.06 2.53
CA HIS A 7 8.20 6.71 2.06
C HIS A 7 7.03 6.76 1.07
N ALA A 8 5.92 7.40 1.43
CA ALA A 8 4.76 7.56 0.56
C ALA A 8 5.11 8.23 -0.79
N LEU A 9 5.91 9.30 -0.76
CA LEU A 9 6.33 10.01 -1.96
C LEU A 9 7.27 9.18 -2.84
N GLN A 10 8.18 8.42 -2.24
CA GLN A 10 9.08 7.51 -2.97
C GLN A 10 8.28 6.38 -3.62
N SER A 11 7.32 5.77 -2.92
CA SER A 11 6.44 4.73 -3.45
C SER A 11 5.62 5.24 -4.65
N ALA A 12 5.03 6.43 -4.53
CA ALA A 12 4.28 7.06 -5.62
C ALA A 12 5.16 7.43 -6.83
N MET A 13 6.38 7.93 -6.57
CA MET A 13 7.35 8.24 -7.62
C MET A 13 7.77 6.96 -8.39
N LEU A 14 8.09 5.89 -7.67
CA LEU A 14 8.46 4.61 -8.28
C LEU A 14 7.33 4.04 -9.14
N ALA A 15 6.09 4.10 -8.66
CA ALA A 15 4.92 3.71 -9.45
C ALA A 15 4.83 4.53 -10.75
N GLN A 16 4.97 5.86 -10.64
CA GLN A 16 4.92 6.76 -11.79
C GLN A 16 6.02 6.47 -12.80
N ASP A 17 7.26 6.29 -12.35
CA ASP A 17 8.43 6.07 -13.20
C ASP A 17 8.36 4.71 -13.93
N HIS A 18 7.61 3.74 -13.38
CA HIS A 18 7.30 2.47 -14.04
C HIS A 18 6.04 2.52 -14.93
N GLY A 19 5.49 3.71 -15.17
CA GLY A 19 4.35 3.91 -16.07
C GLY A 19 3.01 3.45 -15.51
N ALA A 20 2.87 3.34 -14.18
CA ALA A 20 1.58 3.03 -13.56
C ALA A 20 0.53 4.13 -13.82
N ASP A 21 -0.73 3.72 -13.87
CA ASP A 21 -1.85 4.65 -14.05
C ASP A 21 -2.09 5.54 -12.81
N ASP A 22 -2.97 6.53 -12.94
CA ASP A 22 -3.30 7.47 -11.84
C ASP A 22 -3.82 6.73 -10.61
N ALA A 23 -4.55 5.62 -10.79
CA ALA A 23 -5.13 4.88 -9.68
C ALA A 23 -4.05 4.16 -8.87
N LEU A 24 -3.12 3.47 -9.53
CA LEU A 24 -2.06 2.73 -8.87
C LEU A 24 -0.98 3.65 -8.28
N VAL A 25 -0.67 4.78 -8.94
CA VAL A 25 0.18 5.83 -8.34
C VAL A 25 -0.46 6.39 -7.07
N THR A 26 -1.78 6.62 -7.10
CA THR A 26 -2.54 7.08 -5.92
C THR A 26 -2.56 6.02 -4.83
N ALA A 27 -2.73 4.75 -5.19
CA ALA A 27 -2.67 3.64 -4.23
C ALA A 27 -1.30 3.57 -3.54
N ALA A 28 -0.21 3.67 -4.32
CA ALA A 28 1.15 3.68 -3.78
C ALA A 28 1.41 4.86 -2.84
N LEU A 29 0.85 6.04 -3.12
CA LEU A 29 0.93 7.19 -2.22
C LEU A 29 0.21 6.95 -0.88
N LEU A 30 -0.91 6.23 -0.89
CA LEU A 30 -1.84 6.16 0.24
C LEU A 30 -1.80 4.84 1.04
N HIS A 31 -1.03 3.85 0.60
CA HIS A 31 -1.11 2.48 1.16
C HIS A 31 -0.87 2.40 2.67
N ASP A 32 0.06 3.21 3.16
CA ASP A 32 0.47 3.26 4.57
C ASP A 32 -0.21 4.36 5.39
N LEU A 33 -1.21 5.05 4.83
CA LEU A 33 -1.94 6.09 5.56
C LEU A 33 -2.53 5.58 6.88
N GLY A 34 -2.80 4.27 6.98
CA GLY A 34 -3.29 3.62 8.19
C GLY A 34 -2.36 3.74 9.41
N HIS A 35 -1.04 3.87 9.21
CA HIS A 35 -0.08 4.07 10.30
C HIS A 35 -0.28 5.42 11.02
N LEU A 36 -0.78 6.43 10.31
CA LEU A 36 -1.04 7.77 10.87
C LEU A 36 -2.38 7.84 11.63
N LEU A 37 -3.17 6.77 11.61
CA LEU A 37 -4.52 6.72 12.18
C LEU A 37 -4.60 5.94 13.50
N HIS A 38 -3.45 5.69 14.13
CA HIS A 38 -3.38 4.99 15.42
C HIS A 38 -2.26 5.51 16.32
N ASP A 39 -2.40 5.33 17.63
CA ASP A 39 -1.42 5.75 18.65
C ASP A 39 -0.48 4.60 19.10
N LEU A 40 -0.21 3.62 18.22
CA LEU A 40 0.62 2.44 18.54
C LEU A 40 2.15 2.70 18.48
N GLY A 41 2.57 3.93 18.22
CA GLY A 41 3.97 4.30 18.02
C GLY A 41 4.50 3.96 16.61
N GLU A 42 5.80 4.21 16.38
CA GLU A 42 6.43 4.09 15.06
C GLU A 42 6.64 2.64 14.60
N THR A 43 6.79 1.70 15.52
CA THR A 43 7.08 0.28 15.20
C THR A 43 6.27 -0.69 16.08
N PRO A 44 4.95 -0.82 15.84
CA PRO A 44 4.08 -1.72 16.61
C PRO A 44 4.55 -3.19 16.61
N SER A 45 5.25 -3.60 15.55
CA SER A 45 5.82 -4.94 15.42
C SER A 45 6.81 -5.30 16.53
N MET A 46 7.54 -4.31 17.10
CA MET A 46 8.44 -4.53 18.24
C MET A 46 7.68 -4.89 19.52
N HIS A 47 6.40 -4.53 19.58
CA HIS A 47 5.49 -4.86 20.67
C HIS A 47 4.61 -6.08 20.35
N SER A 48 4.95 -6.84 19.30
CA SER A 48 4.20 -8.02 18.83
C SER A 48 2.75 -7.71 18.41
N ILE A 49 2.50 -6.49 17.92
CA ILE A 49 1.18 -6.05 17.47
C ILE A 49 1.15 -6.02 15.94
N ASP A 50 0.17 -6.71 15.34
CA ASP A 50 -0.23 -6.44 13.95
C ASP A 50 -1.17 -5.23 13.96
N ASP A 51 -0.71 -4.12 13.41
CA ASP A 51 -1.45 -2.87 13.45
C ASP A 51 -2.58 -2.80 12.42
N VAL A 52 -2.66 -3.76 11.48
CA VAL A 52 -3.68 -3.85 10.43
C VAL A 52 -3.87 -2.54 9.65
N HIS A 53 -2.79 -1.77 9.45
CA HIS A 53 -2.79 -0.46 8.80
C HIS A 53 -3.46 -0.46 7.41
N GLN A 54 -3.31 -1.56 6.64
CA GLN A 54 -3.94 -1.74 5.34
C GLN A 54 -5.47 -1.65 5.36
N TYR A 55 -6.10 -1.87 6.53
CA TYR A 55 -7.54 -1.76 6.70
C TYR A 55 -7.99 -0.46 7.35
N ARG A 56 -7.12 0.20 8.15
CA ARG A 56 -7.48 1.40 8.92
C ARG A 56 -7.80 2.61 8.04
N ALA A 57 -7.10 2.77 6.92
CA ALA A 57 -7.34 3.88 6.00
C ALA A 57 -8.60 3.67 5.14
N LEU A 58 -9.05 2.43 4.94
CA LEU A 58 -10.10 2.12 3.96
C LEU A 58 -11.45 2.81 4.24
N PRO A 59 -11.95 2.92 5.48
CA PRO A 59 -13.19 3.66 5.76
C PRO A 59 -13.15 5.12 5.29
N PHE A 60 -11.97 5.76 5.34
CA PHE A 60 -11.78 7.14 4.91
C PHE A 60 -11.63 7.26 3.39
N LEU A 61 -11.11 6.21 2.73
CA LEU A 61 -10.83 6.22 1.29
C LEU A 61 -12.00 5.73 0.43
N ARG A 62 -12.87 4.83 0.94
CA ARG A 62 -13.96 4.21 0.17
C ARG A 62 -15.02 5.17 -0.37
N GLY A 63 -15.18 6.35 0.25
CA GLY A 63 -16.05 7.41 -0.26
C GLY A 63 -15.37 8.35 -1.26
N LEU A 64 -14.05 8.26 -1.40
CA LEU A 64 -13.23 9.14 -2.22
C LEU A 64 -12.72 8.43 -3.49
N PHE A 65 -12.45 7.13 -3.43
CA PHE A 65 -11.85 6.39 -4.52
C PHE A 65 -12.53 5.05 -4.79
N GLY A 66 -12.49 4.62 -6.06
CA GLY A 66 -12.99 3.33 -6.50
C GLY A 66 -12.04 2.17 -6.22
N ALA A 67 -12.47 0.95 -6.57
CA ALA A 67 -11.75 -0.30 -6.35
C ALA A 67 -10.31 -0.30 -6.89
N SER A 68 -10.05 0.37 -8.02
CA SER A 68 -8.71 0.45 -8.61
C SER A 68 -7.66 1.11 -7.72
N VAL A 69 -8.07 1.97 -6.78
CA VAL A 69 -7.18 2.55 -5.75
C VAL A 69 -7.25 1.74 -4.46
N ILE A 70 -8.46 1.33 -4.07
CA ILE A 70 -8.73 0.71 -2.76
C ILE A 70 -8.15 -0.72 -2.66
N ASP A 71 -8.29 -1.54 -3.70
CA ASP A 71 -7.87 -2.94 -3.64
C ASP A 71 -6.35 -3.11 -3.50
N PRO A 72 -5.49 -2.38 -4.26
CA PRO A 72 -4.05 -2.48 -4.06
C PRO A 72 -3.62 -2.10 -2.63
N ILE A 73 -4.22 -1.05 -2.04
CA ILE A 73 -3.98 -0.66 -0.65
C ILE A 73 -4.38 -1.79 0.30
N ARG A 74 -5.59 -2.31 0.16
CA ARG A 74 -6.12 -3.37 1.04
C ARG A 74 -5.26 -4.64 0.99
N LEU A 75 -4.72 -4.96 -0.18
CA LEU A 75 -4.04 -6.23 -0.47
C LEU A 75 -2.51 -6.17 -0.30
N HIS A 76 -1.90 -5.00 -0.08
CA HIS A 76 -0.44 -4.88 -0.13
C HIS A 76 0.30 -5.67 0.97
N VAL A 77 -0.34 -5.93 2.12
CA VAL A 77 0.20 -6.82 3.16
C VAL A 77 0.20 -8.28 2.68
N ASP A 78 -0.89 -8.75 2.07
CA ASP A 78 -0.93 -10.11 1.50
C ASP A 78 -0.01 -10.24 0.28
N ALA A 79 0.20 -9.17 -0.48
CA ALA A 79 1.19 -9.13 -1.56
C ALA A 79 2.61 -9.41 -1.06
N LYS A 80 2.98 -8.97 0.16
CA LYS A 80 4.25 -9.33 0.81
C LYS A 80 4.38 -10.84 0.99
N ARG A 81 3.33 -11.45 1.54
CA ARG A 81 3.25 -12.88 1.85
C ARG A 81 3.34 -13.71 0.58
N TYR A 82 2.68 -13.26 -0.48
CA TYR A 82 2.74 -13.83 -1.82
C TYR A 82 4.15 -13.73 -2.43
N LEU A 83 4.77 -12.55 -2.41
CA LEU A 83 6.10 -12.36 -2.99
C LEU A 83 7.17 -13.20 -2.28
N CYS A 84 7.07 -13.34 -0.95
CA CYS A 84 7.96 -14.22 -0.20
C CYS A 84 7.80 -15.70 -0.58
N ALA A 85 6.60 -16.12 -0.99
CA ALA A 85 6.34 -17.50 -1.41
C ALA A 85 6.88 -17.76 -2.82
N LEU A 86 6.69 -16.82 -3.74
CA LEU A 86 6.91 -17.03 -5.18
C LEU A 86 8.29 -16.59 -5.69
N ARG A 87 8.96 -15.65 -5.00
CA ARG A 87 10.25 -15.12 -5.44
C ARG A 87 11.37 -15.56 -4.51
N PRO A 88 12.28 -16.45 -4.96
CA PRO A 88 13.46 -16.82 -4.20
C PRO A 88 14.26 -15.58 -3.76
N GLY A 89 14.65 -15.53 -2.49
CA GLY A 89 15.42 -14.42 -1.92
C GLY A 89 14.59 -13.20 -1.50
N TYR A 90 13.29 -13.13 -1.80
CA TYR A 90 12.47 -11.96 -1.46
C TYR A 90 12.37 -11.74 0.06
N PHE A 91 12.11 -12.81 0.83
CA PHE A 91 12.09 -12.73 2.30
C PHE A 91 13.41 -12.21 2.89
N ALA A 92 14.55 -12.62 2.33
CA ALA A 92 15.86 -12.21 2.80
C ALA A 92 16.12 -10.71 2.56
N ALA A 93 15.58 -10.16 1.47
CA ALA A 93 15.73 -8.76 1.08
C ALA A 93 14.80 -7.79 1.85
N LEU A 94 13.80 -8.29 2.58
CA LEU A 94 12.93 -7.46 3.41
C LEU A 94 13.73 -6.76 4.53
N SER A 95 13.27 -5.58 4.93
CA SER A 95 13.76 -4.95 6.17
C SER A 95 13.41 -5.80 7.39
N GLU A 96 14.16 -5.61 8.48
CA GLU A 96 13.90 -6.34 9.72
C GLU A 96 12.50 -6.09 10.29
N ASP A 97 11.96 -4.89 10.11
CA ASP A 97 10.59 -4.57 10.50
C ASP A 97 9.55 -5.30 9.65
N SER A 98 9.76 -5.35 8.33
CA SER A 98 8.89 -6.08 7.41
C SER A 98 8.91 -7.59 7.67
N LYS A 99 10.05 -8.16 8.10
CA LYS A 99 10.16 -9.57 8.52
C LYS A 99 9.39 -9.85 9.82
N ARG A 100 9.50 -8.96 10.83
CA ARG A 100 8.75 -9.10 12.08
C ARG A 100 7.24 -9.02 11.83
N SER A 101 6.78 -7.99 11.13
CA SER A 101 5.35 -7.84 10.80
C SER A 101 4.82 -9.00 9.96
N LEU A 102 5.62 -9.56 9.04
CA LEU A 102 5.22 -10.74 8.26
C LEU A 102 4.84 -11.93 9.16
N ALA A 103 5.59 -12.18 10.24
CA ALA A 103 5.28 -13.26 11.18
C ALA A 103 3.95 -13.03 11.90
N LEU A 104 3.65 -11.78 12.26
CA LEU A 104 2.38 -11.39 12.91
C LEU A 104 1.19 -11.46 11.94
N GLN A 105 1.44 -11.24 10.65
CA GLN A 105 0.44 -11.21 9.57
C GLN A 105 0.14 -12.60 8.98
N GLY A 106 0.51 -13.67 9.67
CA GLY A 106 0.24 -15.05 9.24
C GLY A 106 1.28 -15.65 8.29
N GLY A 107 2.49 -15.07 8.21
CA GLY A 107 3.64 -15.67 7.55
C GLY A 107 3.58 -15.73 6.02
N ILE A 108 4.54 -16.44 5.43
CA ILE A 108 4.65 -16.67 3.99
C ILE A 108 3.47 -17.54 3.53
N PHE A 109 2.89 -17.22 2.37
CA PHE A 109 1.83 -18.04 1.79
C PHE A 109 2.34 -19.43 1.38
N ASN A 110 1.48 -20.43 1.50
CA ASN A 110 1.61 -21.69 0.76
C ASN A 110 1.03 -21.57 -0.66
N ASP A 111 1.22 -22.60 -1.49
CA ASP A 111 0.79 -22.60 -2.89
C ASP A 111 -0.70 -22.28 -3.08
N ALA A 112 -1.58 -22.91 -2.28
CA ALA A 112 -3.02 -22.71 -2.36
C ALA A 112 -3.43 -21.27 -1.96
N GLN A 113 -2.79 -20.71 -0.94
CA GLN A 113 -3.03 -19.32 -0.54
C GLN A 113 -2.53 -18.34 -1.60
N ALA A 114 -1.38 -18.62 -2.22
CA ALA A 114 -0.81 -17.78 -3.26
C ALA A 114 -1.68 -17.78 -4.52
N GLU A 115 -2.20 -18.95 -4.93
CA GLU A 115 -3.15 -19.09 -6.04
C GLU A 115 -4.47 -18.35 -5.76
N ALA A 116 -5.04 -18.53 -4.57
CA ALA A 116 -6.26 -17.82 -4.17
C ALA A 116 -6.05 -16.30 -4.11
N PHE A 117 -4.89 -15.84 -3.63
CA PHE A 117 -4.56 -14.42 -3.55
C PHE A 117 -4.47 -13.77 -4.94
N ILE A 118 -3.68 -14.35 -5.84
CA ILE A 118 -3.40 -13.71 -7.13
C ILE A 118 -4.64 -13.66 -8.05
N GLY A 119 -5.63 -14.52 -7.80
CA GLY A 119 -6.93 -14.49 -8.47
C GLY A 119 -7.87 -13.36 -8.00
N GLN A 120 -7.54 -12.64 -6.92
CA GLN A 120 -8.38 -11.53 -6.45
C GLN A 120 -8.26 -10.29 -7.36
N PRO A 121 -9.37 -9.54 -7.57
CA PRO A 121 -9.29 -8.22 -8.18
C PRO A 121 -8.29 -7.31 -7.46
N GLY A 122 -7.41 -6.65 -8.21
CA GLY A 122 -6.38 -5.76 -7.67
C GLY A 122 -5.13 -6.45 -7.12
N ALA A 123 -5.06 -7.78 -7.07
CA ALA A 123 -3.90 -8.48 -6.51
C ALA A 123 -2.61 -8.24 -7.31
N LEU A 124 -2.68 -8.22 -8.65
CA LEU A 124 -1.52 -7.92 -9.49
C LEU A 124 -0.97 -6.51 -9.24
N GLN A 125 -1.86 -5.53 -9.09
CA GLN A 125 -1.51 -4.16 -8.75
C GLN A 125 -0.94 -4.06 -7.32
N ALA A 126 -1.50 -4.82 -6.37
CA ALA A 126 -0.96 -4.91 -5.01
C ALA A 126 0.47 -5.49 -5.01
N VAL A 127 0.75 -6.48 -5.85
CA VAL A 127 2.09 -7.06 -6.03
C VAL A 127 3.06 -6.03 -6.60
N GLN A 128 2.65 -5.24 -7.60
CA GLN A 128 3.48 -4.15 -8.12
C GLN A 128 3.76 -3.08 -7.06
N LEU A 129 2.70 -2.62 -6.38
CA LEU A 129 2.78 -1.66 -5.29
C LEU A 129 3.74 -2.14 -4.20
N ARG A 130 3.63 -3.41 -3.82
CA ARG A 130 4.46 -3.99 -2.75
C ARG A 130 5.95 -3.95 -3.07
N VAL A 131 6.32 -4.20 -4.32
CA VAL A 131 7.72 -4.10 -4.75
C VAL A 131 8.26 -2.68 -4.57
N TRP A 132 7.44 -1.67 -4.85
CA TRP A 132 7.83 -0.26 -4.66
C TRP A 132 7.87 0.14 -3.18
N ASP A 133 6.89 -0.28 -2.37
CA ASP A 133 6.90 -0.16 -0.91
C ASP A 133 8.25 -0.67 -0.34
N ASP A 134 8.64 -1.89 -0.68
CA ASP A 134 9.82 -2.51 -0.08
C ASP A 134 11.13 -1.73 -0.35
N ILE A 135 11.23 -1.04 -1.50
CA ILE A 135 12.44 -0.28 -1.91
C ILE A 135 12.36 1.23 -1.65
N ALA A 136 11.20 1.78 -1.30
CA ALA A 136 10.95 3.21 -1.07
C ALA A 136 11.51 3.73 0.28
N LYS A 137 12.81 3.50 0.52
CA LYS A 137 13.48 3.71 1.81
C LYS A 137 14.84 4.42 1.65
N VAL A 138 15.02 5.17 0.57
CA VAL A 138 16.29 5.82 0.21
C VAL A 138 16.38 7.20 0.88
N GLN A 139 17.33 7.37 1.81
CA GLN A 139 17.51 8.63 2.52
C GLN A 139 17.96 9.75 1.58
N GLY A 140 17.35 10.93 1.72
CA GLY A 140 17.70 12.12 0.93
C GLY A 140 17.31 12.04 -0.55
N LEU A 141 16.55 11.02 -0.97
CA LEU A 141 16.06 10.92 -2.35
C LEU A 141 15.08 12.05 -2.63
N LYS A 142 15.36 12.82 -3.69
CA LYS A 142 14.47 13.89 -4.15
C LYS A 142 13.29 13.26 -4.89
N THR A 143 12.08 13.60 -4.45
CA THR A 143 10.82 13.18 -5.07
C THR A 143 10.03 14.40 -5.54
N PRO A 144 9.05 14.23 -6.45
CA PRO A 144 8.02 15.23 -6.65
C PRO A 144 7.29 15.52 -5.31
N PRO A 145 6.83 16.77 -5.09
CA PRO A 145 6.16 17.12 -3.84
C PRO A 145 4.77 16.46 -3.75
N LEU A 146 4.22 16.37 -2.54
CA LEU A 146 2.86 15.81 -2.32
C LEU A 146 1.80 16.40 -3.26
N ALA A 147 1.83 17.71 -3.50
CA ALA A 147 0.90 18.39 -4.41
C ALA A 147 0.89 17.80 -5.83
N HIS A 148 2.04 17.34 -6.32
CA HIS A 148 2.14 16.69 -7.63
C HIS A 148 1.31 15.40 -7.69
N PHE A 149 1.41 14.55 -6.67
CA PHE A 149 0.67 13.30 -6.61
C PHE A 149 -0.81 13.50 -6.26
N MET A 150 -1.14 14.53 -5.46
CA MET A 150 -2.53 14.89 -5.17
C MET A 150 -3.31 15.30 -6.42
N LEU A 151 -2.66 15.88 -7.45
CA LEU A 151 -3.29 16.14 -8.74
C LEU A 151 -3.66 14.85 -9.49
N ARG A 152 -2.89 13.76 -9.33
CA ARG A 152 -3.25 12.45 -9.89
C ARG A 152 -4.40 11.83 -9.10
N ALA A 153 -4.33 11.88 -7.77
CA ALA A 153 -5.42 11.42 -6.91
C ALA A 153 -6.75 12.11 -7.25
N ALA A 154 -6.75 13.43 -7.47
CA ALA A 154 -7.94 14.17 -7.85
C ALA A 154 -8.62 13.66 -9.15
N ARG A 155 -7.85 13.08 -10.10
CA ARG A 155 -8.41 12.50 -11.34
C ARG A 155 -9.08 11.15 -11.11
N CYS A 156 -8.71 10.46 -10.03
CA CYS A 156 -9.28 9.17 -9.62
C CYS A 156 -10.45 9.34 -8.63
N ALA A 157 -10.69 10.55 -8.15
CA ALA A 157 -11.72 10.81 -7.16
C ALA A 157 -13.11 10.45 -7.70
N LEU A 158 -13.91 9.79 -6.87
CA LEU A 158 -15.32 9.54 -7.16
C LEU A 158 -16.03 10.89 -7.31
N LYS A 159 -16.87 10.99 -8.34
CA LYS A 159 -17.73 12.16 -8.50
C LYS A 159 -18.73 12.19 -7.34
N PRO A 160 -18.98 13.35 -6.71
CA PRO A 160 -20.04 13.45 -5.72
C PRO A 160 -21.35 12.99 -6.35
N SER A 161 -22.02 12.05 -5.69
CA SER A 161 -23.34 11.60 -6.08
C SER A 161 -24.28 12.81 -6.07
N THR A 162 -24.78 13.20 -7.24
CA THR A 162 -25.86 14.20 -7.34
C THR A 162 -27.14 13.54 -6.82
N THR A 163 -27.32 13.52 -5.51
CA THR A 163 -28.63 13.23 -4.91
C THR A 163 -29.50 14.46 -5.16
N THR A 164 -30.29 14.42 -6.22
CA THR A 164 -31.40 15.36 -6.41
C THR A 164 -32.31 15.22 -5.19
N PRO A 165 -32.58 16.29 -4.42
CA PRO A 165 -33.57 16.21 -3.36
C PRO A 165 -34.91 15.86 -4.01
N HIS A 166 -35.53 14.75 -3.60
CA HIS A 166 -36.93 14.51 -3.91
C HIS A 166 -37.74 15.63 -3.23
N ALA A 167 -38.40 16.43 -4.07
CA ALA A 167 -39.38 17.43 -3.67
C ALA A 167 -40.63 16.79 -3.06
#